data_AF-E9FWD4-F1
#
_entry.id   AF-E9FWD4-F1
#
_cell.length_a   1.000
_cell.length_b   1.000
_cell.length_c   1.000
_cell.angle_alpha   90.00
_cell.angle_beta   90.00
_cell.angle_gamma   90.00
#
_symmetry.space_group_name_H-M   'P 1'
#
loop_
_entity.id
_entity.type
_entity.pdbx_description
1 polymer ?
#
loop_
_entity_poly.entity_id
_entity_poly.type
_entity_poly.pdbx_seq_one_letter_code
_entity_poly.pdbx_strand_id
1 'polypeptide(L)'
;MFRHDMQESMTGQVAIDEIEKNVFYQLLHFIYSGRTSVPLTETNAQQLLVAADKYNVKDLKNKCARFLLPYVNETTAPIMFEMAVTFNLENLKEECETVLLNDIQMSNVIDLIIWASLKSVKKVKEAALSFARLNSKTLFYTADYEKMMREYPEICLEATRRMAP
;
A
#
# COMPACT_ATOMS: atom_id res chain seq x y z
N MET A 1 9.98 -25.85 7.19
CA MET A 1 9.82 -26.09 8.63
C MET A 1 9.90 -27.57 8.97
N PHE A 2 8.85 -28.38 8.78
CA PHE A 2 8.85 -29.79 9.23
C PHE A 2 9.49 -30.83 8.29
N ARG A 3 9.99 -30.43 7.11
CA ARG A 3 10.54 -31.34 6.08
C ARG A 3 12.07 -31.42 6.06
N HIS A 4 12.75 -30.71 6.95
CA HIS A 4 14.21 -30.67 7.04
C HIS A 4 14.64 -30.90 8.49
N ASP A 5 15.91 -31.28 8.70
CA ASP A 5 16.49 -31.52 10.02
C ASP A 5 16.74 -30.19 10.75
N MET A 6 15.67 -29.58 11.25
CA MET A 6 15.68 -28.38 12.09
C MET A 6 15.16 -28.72 13.49
N GLN A 7 15.36 -27.83 14.47
CA GLN A 7 14.89 -28.07 15.84
C GLN A 7 13.37 -28.33 15.90
N GLU A 8 12.60 -27.72 15.00
CA GLU A 8 11.15 -27.86 14.95
C GLU A 8 10.70 -29.23 14.45
N SER A 9 11.48 -29.89 13.59
CA SER A 9 11.19 -31.27 13.17
C SER A 9 11.59 -32.30 14.22
N MET A 10 12.61 -32.00 15.03
CA MET A 10 13.06 -32.86 16.12
C MET A 10 12.18 -32.77 17.38
N THR A 11 11.72 -31.57 17.72
CA THR A 11 10.92 -31.32 18.94
C THR A 11 9.41 -31.41 18.69
N GLY A 12 8.97 -31.26 17.43
CA GLY A 12 7.56 -31.11 17.08
C GLY A 12 6.93 -29.81 17.59
N GLN A 13 7.74 -28.85 18.06
CA GLN A 13 7.29 -27.58 18.62
C GLN A 13 7.76 -26.42 17.76
N VAL A 14 6.92 -25.40 17.65
CA VAL A 14 7.20 -24.16 16.92
C VAL A 14 6.81 -22.98 17.80
N ALA A 15 7.78 -22.14 18.14
CA ALA A 15 7.54 -20.87 18.80
C ALA A 15 7.11 -19.80 17.78
N ILE A 16 6.17 -18.94 18.15
CA ILE A 16 5.64 -17.87 17.30
C ILE A 16 5.57 -16.59 18.13
N ASP A 17 6.54 -15.71 17.89
CA ASP A 17 6.71 -14.50 18.71
C ASP A 17 6.22 -13.21 18.02
N GLU A 18 6.23 -13.18 16.69
CA GLU A 18 5.92 -11.98 15.90
C GLU A 18 4.43 -11.79 15.58
N ILE A 19 3.56 -12.73 15.99
CA ILE A 19 2.13 -12.68 15.68
C ILE A 19 1.31 -12.78 16.96
N GLU A 20 0.38 -11.86 17.12
CA GLU A 20 -0.57 -11.89 18.23
C GLU A 20 -1.38 -13.20 18.23
N LYS A 21 -1.59 -13.75 19.42
CA LYS A 21 -2.24 -15.06 19.62
C LYS A 21 -3.60 -15.18 18.94
N ASN A 22 -4.42 -14.12 18.99
CA ASN A 22 -5.73 -14.04 18.36
C ASN A 22 -5.63 -14.13 16.81
N VAL A 23 -4.70 -13.40 16.20
CA VAL A 23 -4.45 -13.40 14.75
C VAL A 23 -3.99 -14.79 14.31
N PHE A 24 -3.05 -15.40 15.03
CA PHE A 24 -2.56 -16.73 14.71
C PHE A 24 -3.64 -17.80 14.90
N TYR A 25 -4.47 -17.69 15.95
CA TYR A 25 -5.61 -18.59 16.14
C TYR A 25 -6.60 -18.49 14.97
N GLN A 26 -6.89 -17.28 14.49
CA GLN A 26 -7.77 -17.07 13.34
C GLN A 26 -7.17 -17.63 12.03
N LEU A 27 -5.85 -17.50 11.84
CA LEU A 27 -5.12 -18.13 10.75
C LEU A 27 -5.27 -19.66 10.78
N LEU A 28 -5.01 -20.29 11.93
CA LEU A 28 -5.20 -21.73 12.12
C LEU A 28 -6.65 -22.15 11.86
N HIS A 29 -7.60 -21.42 12.43
CA HIS A 29 -9.02 -21.70 12.22
C HIS A 29 -9.37 -21.67 10.72
N PHE A 30 -8.84 -20.71 9.97
CA PHE A 30 -9.04 -20.66 8.53
C PHE A 30 -8.39 -21.85 7.81
N ILE A 31 -7.17 -22.24 8.16
CA ILE A 31 -6.49 -23.41 7.57
C ILE A 31 -7.34 -24.68 7.72
N TYR A 32 -7.96 -24.88 8.89
CA TYR A 32 -8.74 -26.10 9.16
C TYR A 32 -10.20 -26.05 8.69
N SER A 33 -10.82 -24.87 8.58
CA SER A 33 -12.25 -24.74 8.28
C SER A 33 -12.59 -24.04 6.98
N GLY A 34 -11.61 -23.38 6.34
CA GLY A 34 -11.82 -22.47 5.21
C GLY A 34 -12.57 -21.19 5.56
N ARG A 35 -12.80 -20.91 6.85
CA ARG A 35 -13.60 -19.76 7.34
C ARG A 35 -12.86 -19.01 8.43
N THR A 36 -13.09 -17.70 8.49
CA THR A 36 -12.60 -16.89 9.61
C THR A 36 -13.45 -17.17 10.85
N SER A 37 -12.82 -17.30 12.02
CA SER A 37 -13.53 -17.58 13.29
C SER A 37 -14.38 -16.40 13.76
N VAL A 38 -13.97 -15.19 13.42
CA VAL A 38 -14.72 -13.94 13.65
C VAL A 38 -14.88 -13.17 12.34
N PRO A 39 -15.88 -12.27 12.24
CA PRO A 39 -16.02 -11.36 11.11
C PRO A 39 -14.76 -10.52 10.87
N LEU A 40 -14.50 -10.21 9.60
CA LEU A 40 -13.40 -9.32 9.24
C LEU A 40 -13.77 -7.87 9.60
N THR A 41 -12.76 -7.15 10.07
CA THR A 41 -12.72 -5.71 10.32
C THR A 41 -11.48 -5.17 9.62
N GLU A 42 -11.37 -3.86 9.40
CA GLU A 42 -10.19 -3.28 8.75
C GLU A 42 -8.89 -3.68 9.48
N THR A 43 -8.87 -3.55 10.81
CA THR A 43 -7.71 -3.88 11.64
C THR A 43 -7.34 -5.36 11.56
N ASN A 44 -8.30 -6.27 11.82
CA ASN A 44 -7.97 -7.69 11.82
C ASN A 44 -7.67 -8.21 10.41
N ALA A 45 -8.25 -7.63 9.36
CA ALA A 45 -7.97 -8.02 7.99
C ALA A 45 -6.53 -7.66 7.61
N GLN A 46 -6.03 -6.48 8.02
CA GLN A 46 -4.63 -6.10 7.82
C GLN A 46 -3.69 -7.03 8.58
N GLN A 47 -3.91 -7.28 9.88
CA GLN A 47 -3.07 -8.17 10.67
C GLN A 47 -3.07 -9.61 10.12
N LEU A 48 -4.24 -10.12 9.73
CA LEU A 48 -4.40 -11.46 9.20
C LEU A 48 -3.82 -11.59 7.80
N LEU A 49 -3.80 -10.52 7.01
CA LEU A 49 -3.12 -10.47 5.71
C LEU A 49 -1.61 -10.65 5.89
N VAL A 50 -0.99 -9.93 6.83
CA VAL A 50 0.44 -10.09 7.16
C VAL A 50 0.74 -11.54 7.57
N ALA A 51 -0.09 -12.11 8.46
CA ALA A 51 0.06 -13.50 8.91
C ALA A 51 -0.12 -14.50 7.75
N ALA A 52 -1.15 -14.30 6.93
CA ALA A 52 -1.44 -15.17 5.80
C ALA A 52 -0.32 -15.14 4.74
N ASP A 53 0.30 -13.98 4.50
CA ASP A 53 1.46 -13.89 3.63
C ASP A 53 2.67 -14.63 4.21
N LYS A 54 3.01 -14.38 5.49
CA LYS A 54 4.14 -15.01 6.18
C LYS A 54 4.07 -16.55 6.17
N TYR A 55 2.87 -17.11 6.34
CA TYR A 55 2.64 -18.55 6.34
C TYR A 55 2.13 -19.09 4.98
N ASN A 56 2.15 -18.27 3.93
CA ASN A 56 1.78 -18.62 2.55
C ASN A 56 0.37 -19.24 2.41
N VAL A 57 -0.61 -18.71 3.15
CA VAL A 57 -2.03 -19.07 3.08
C VAL A 57 -2.73 -18.16 2.08
N LYS A 58 -2.52 -18.44 0.78
CA LYS A 58 -2.94 -17.59 -0.35
C LYS A 58 -4.42 -17.24 -0.34
N ASP A 59 -5.30 -18.19 -0.05
CA ASP A 59 -6.75 -17.95 -0.05
C ASP A 59 -7.18 -16.96 1.02
N LEU A 60 -6.56 -17.03 2.21
CA LEU A 60 -6.82 -16.09 3.29
C LEU A 60 -6.28 -14.70 2.97
N LYS A 61 -5.06 -14.64 2.43
CA LYS A 61 -4.44 -13.40 1.96
C LYS A 61 -5.33 -12.68 0.95
N ASN A 62 -5.81 -13.41 -0.07
CA ASN A 62 -6.72 -12.87 -1.09
C ASN A 62 -8.06 -12.46 -0.49
N LYS A 63 -8.61 -13.23 0.46
CA LYS A 63 -9.84 -12.88 1.17
C LYS A 63 -9.70 -11.57 1.94
N CYS A 64 -8.60 -11.37 2.66
CA CYS A 64 -8.34 -10.14 3.40
C CYS A 64 -8.13 -8.95 2.44
N ALA A 65 -7.35 -9.12 1.37
CA ALA A 65 -7.16 -8.08 0.37
C ALA A 65 -8.47 -7.63 -0.28
N ARG A 66 -9.34 -8.58 -0.65
CA ARG A 66 -10.67 -8.28 -1.21
C ARG A 66 -11.58 -7.57 -0.21
N PHE A 67 -11.48 -7.92 1.08
CA PHE A 67 -12.25 -7.27 2.13
C PHE A 67 -11.82 -5.80 2.32
N LEU A 68 -10.54 -5.49 2.12
CA LEU A 68 -10.01 -4.14 2.28
C LEU A 68 -10.32 -3.20 1.10
N LEU A 69 -10.68 -3.72 -0.07
CA LEU A 69 -10.95 -2.90 -1.28
C LEU A 69 -11.97 -1.77 -1.05
N PRO A 70 -13.13 -1.98 -0.40
CA PRO A 70 -14.12 -0.92 -0.19
C PRO A 70 -13.65 0.20 0.74
N TYR A 71 -12.52 0.02 1.44
CA TYR A 71 -11.94 0.99 2.37
C TYR A 71 -10.83 1.83 1.74
N VAL A 72 -10.52 1.59 0.47
CA VAL A 72 -9.58 2.42 -0.30
C VAL A 72 -10.27 3.74 -0.64
N ASN A 73 -9.69 4.84 -0.17
CA ASN A 73 -10.10 6.21 -0.46
C ASN A 73 -8.86 7.10 -0.60
N GLU A 74 -9.03 8.37 -0.93
CA GLU A 74 -7.94 9.32 -1.16
C GLU A 74 -6.96 9.43 0.01
N THR A 75 -7.43 9.26 1.24
CA THR A 75 -6.60 9.35 2.45
C THR A 75 -5.87 8.03 2.74
N THR A 76 -6.53 6.89 2.51
CA THR A 76 -5.97 5.56 2.82
C THR A 76 -5.14 4.98 1.67
N ALA A 77 -5.39 5.40 0.42
CA ALA A 77 -4.77 4.87 -0.78
C ALA A 77 -3.23 4.92 -0.76
N PRO A 78 -2.55 5.99 -0.31
CA PRO A 78 -1.09 6.00 -0.26
C PRO A 78 -0.52 4.90 0.64
N ILE A 79 -1.13 4.67 1.81
CA ILE A 79 -0.68 3.67 2.79
C ILE A 79 -1.05 2.26 2.30
N MET A 80 -2.26 2.07 1.78
CA MET A 80 -2.72 0.80 1.24
C MET A 80 -1.97 0.39 -0.03
N PHE A 81 -1.50 1.34 -0.83
CA PHE A 81 -0.64 1.06 -1.99
C PHE A 81 0.69 0.44 -1.57
N GLU A 82 1.32 0.95 -0.51
CA GLU A 82 2.56 0.36 0.02
C GLU A 82 2.33 -1.08 0.47
N MET A 83 1.24 -1.32 1.21
CA MET A 83 0.81 -2.65 1.61
C MET A 83 0.58 -3.55 0.38
N ALA A 84 -0.09 -3.04 -0.66
CA ALA A 84 -0.37 -3.79 -1.87
C ALA A 84 0.91 -4.18 -2.61
N VAL A 85 1.92 -3.30 -2.67
CA VAL A 85 3.22 -3.61 -3.26
C VAL A 85 3.98 -4.63 -2.41
N THR A 86 4.07 -4.44 -1.10
CA THR A 86 4.77 -5.35 -0.18
C THR A 86 4.21 -6.77 -0.26
N PHE A 87 2.89 -6.90 -0.33
CA PHE A 87 2.22 -8.19 -0.38
C PHE A 87 1.82 -8.63 -1.79
N ASN A 88 2.30 -7.98 -2.85
CA ASN A 88 2.03 -8.35 -4.24
C ASN A 88 0.53 -8.54 -4.55
N LEU A 89 -0.29 -7.56 -4.16
CA LEU A 89 -1.75 -7.54 -4.29
C LEU A 89 -2.17 -6.62 -5.45
N GLU A 90 -2.10 -7.11 -6.69
CA GLU A 90 -2.32 -6.27 -7.88
C GLU A 90 -3.69 -5.57 -7.89
N ASN A 91 -4.78 -6.25 -7.53
CA ASN A 91 -6.10 -5.61 -7.51
C ASN A 91 -6.18 -4.43 -6.53
N LEU A 92 -5.54 -4.55 -5.36
CA LEU A 92 -5.55 -3.48 -4.35
C LEU A 92 -4.67 -2.30 -4.82
N LYS A 93 -3.55 -2.62 -5.46
CA LYS A 93 -2.64 -1.64 -6.05
C LYS A 93 -3.32 -0.84 -7.17
N GLU A 94 -4.02 -1.51 -8.08
CA GLU A 94 -4.76 -0.88 -9.18
C GLU A 94 -5.90 0.01 -8.67
N GLU A 95 -6.62 -0.43 -7.64
CA GLU A 95 -7.67 0.38 -7.01
C GLU A 95 -7.07 1.65 -6.38
N CYS A 96 -5.96 1.53 -5.65
CA CYS A 96 -5.26 2.69 -5.09
C CYS A 96 -4.80 3.67 -6.19
N GLU A 97 -4.24 3.17 -7.29
CA GLU A 97 -3.87 4.02 -8.45
C GLU A 97 -5.10 4.74 -9.00
N THR A 98 -6.22 4.05 -9.15
CA THR A 98 -7.46 4.60 -9.71
C THR A 98 -8.04 5.71 -8.84
N VAL A 99 -8.11 5.49 -7.52
CA VAL A 99 -8.58 6.49 -6.57
C VAL A 99 -7.70 7.73 -6.59
N LEU A 100 -6.36 7.55 -6.55
CA LEU A 100 -5.42 8.68 -6.57
C LEU A 100 -5.43 9.45 -7.90
N LEU A 101 -5.69 8.78 -9.02
CA LEU A 101 -5.85 9.44 -10.32
C LEU A 101 -7.12 10.30 -10.38
N ASN A 102 -8.20 9.86 -9.74
CA ASN A 102 -9.47 10.58 -9.71
C ASN A 102 -9.48 11.76 -8.72
N ASP A 103 -8.56 11.77 -7.75
CA ASP A 103 -8.46 12.82 -6.72
C ASP A 103 -7.43 13.92 -7.04
N ILE A 104 -6.83 13.95 -8.24
CA ILE A 104 -5.80 14.96 -8.56
C ILE A 104 -6.42 16.38 -8.54
N GLN A 105 -5.96 17.20 -7.61
CA GLN A 105 -6.45 18.56 -7.34
C GLN A 105 -5.31 19.53 -7.05
N MET A 106 -5.59 20.83 -7.09
CA MET A 106 -4.58 21.86 -6.78
C MET A 106 -4.00 21.76 -5.37
N SER A 107 -4.79 21.28 -4.40
CA SER A 107 -4.41 21.15 -3.00
C SER A 107 -3.47 19.98 -2.72
N ASN A 108 -3.43 18.94 -3.56
CA ASN A 108 -2.68 17.71 -3.31
C ASN A 108 -1.67 17.36 -4.41
N VAL A 109 -1.68 18.05 -5.56
CA VAL A 109 -0.86 17.67 -6.73
C VAL A 109 0.64 17.58 -6.42
N ILE A 110 1.19 18.47 -5.57
CA ILE A 110 2.62 18.45 -5.22
C ILE A 110 2.95 17.21 -4.39
N ASP A 111 2.19 16.94 -3.35
CA ASP A 111 2.37 15.75 -2.51
C ASP A 111 2.21 14.46 -3.33
N LEU A 112 1.25 14.43 -4.27
CA LEU A 112 1.07 13.32 -5.20
C LEU A 112 2.27 13.15 -6.15
N ILE A 113 2.87 14.24 -6.67
CA ILE A 113 4.08 14.16 -7.51
C ILE A 113 5.25 13.59 -6.71
N ILE A 114 5.45 14.06 -5.48
CA ILE A 114 6.51 13.58 -4.58
C ILE A 114 6.28 12.09 -4.30
N TRP A 115 5.09 11.74 -3.82
CA TRP A 115 4.73 10.37 -3.49
C TRP A 115 4.89 9.44 -4.70
N ALA A 116 4.33 9.78 -5.85
CA ALA A 116 4.38 8.95 -7.06
C ALA A 116 5.81 8.81 -7.59
N SER A 117 6.65 9.84 -7.43
CA SER A 117 8.08 9.76 -7.77
C SER A 117 8.84 8.83 -6.82
N LEU A 118 8.63 8.94 -5.51
CA LEU A 118 9.29 8.09 -4.51
C LEU A 118 8.84 6.63 -4.63
N LYS A 119 7.56 6.39 -4.90
CA LYS A 119 6.98 5.05 -5.04
C LYS A 119 7.08 4.49 -6.47
N SER A 120 7.68 5.24 -7.41
CA SER A 120 7.82 4.87 -8.82
C SER A 120 6.49 4.55 -9.53
N VAL A 121 5.41 5.24 -9.16
CA VAL A 121 4.06 5.06 -9.72
C VAL A 121 3.89 5.93 -10.96
N LYS A 122 4.32 5.40 -12.11
CA LYS A 122 4.40 6.16 -13.37
C LYS A 122 3.08 6.80 -13.79
N LYS A 123 1.97 6.07 -13.73
CA LYS A 123 0.65 6.57 -14.17
C LYS A 123 0.22 7.81 -13.38
N VAL A 124 0.24 7.72 -12.05
CA VAL A 124 -0.13 8.83 -11.14
C VAL A 124 0.83 10.00 -11.33
N LYS A 125 2.15 9.73 -11.43
CA LYS A 125 3.16 10.76 -11.67
C LYS A 125 2.90 11.53 -12.96
N GLU A 126 2.66 10.84 -14.07
CA GLU A 126 2.42 11.46 -15.36
C GLU A 126 1.13 12.28 -15.38
N ALA A 127 0.05 11.75 -14.80
CA ALA A 127 -1.21 12.47 -14.65
C ALA A 127 -1.06 13.74 -13.79
N ALA A 128 -0.41 13.62 -12.62
CA ALA A 128 -0.20 14.75 -11.70
C ALA A 128 0.69 15.83 -12.34
N LEU A 129 1.76 15.44 -13.04
CA LEU A 129 2.60 16.39 -13.79
C LEU A 129 1.83 17.07 -14.93
N SER A 130 0.96 16.33 -15.63
CA SER A 130 0.11 16.92 -16.68
C SER A 130 -0.84 17.99 -16.13
N PHE A 131 -1.44 17.74 -14.96
CA PHE A 131 -2.31 18.67 -14.26
C PHE A 131 -1.54 19.89 -13.74
N ALA A 132 -0.36 19.65 -13.15
CA ALA A 132 0.54 20.69 -12.66
C ALA A 132 0.98 21.64 -13.79
N ARG A 133 1.26 21.11 -14.99
CA ARG A 133 1.63 21.93 -16.16
C ARG A 133 0.54 22.92 -16.54
N LEU A 134 -0.73 22.49 -16.54
CA LEU A 134 -1.89 23.35 -16.84
C LEU A 134 -2.10 24.46 -15.80
N ASN A 135 -1.62 24.25 -14.57
CA ASN A 135 -1.80 25.17 -13.44
C ASN A 135 -0.48 25.79 -12.95
N SER A 136 0.59 25.71 -13.73
CA SER A 136 1.96 26.07 -13.36
C SER A 136 2.09 27.49 -12.78
N LYS A 137 1.36 28.45 -13.35
CA LYS A 137 1.34 29.85 -12.90
C LYS A 137 0.93 30.01 -11.44
N THR A 138 -0.05 29.23 -10.98
CA THR A 138 -0.53 29.29 -9.59
C THR A 138 0.36 28.43 -8.69
N LEU A 139 0.81 27.29 -9.22
CA LEU A 139 1.54 26.27 -8.48
C LEU A 139 2.89 26.77 -7.94
N PHE A 140 3.64 27.58 -8.69
CA PHE A 140 4.97 28.04 -8.28
C PHE A 140 4.99 28.97 -7.06
N TYR A 141 3.83 29.49 -6.66
CA TYR A 141 3.70 30.37 -5.48
C TYR A 141 3.12 29.65 -4.26
N THR A 142 2.84 28.35 -4.34
CA THR A 142 2.31 27.61 -3.18
C THR A 142 3.43 27.24 -2.21
N ALA A 143 3.11 27.21 -0.92
CA ALA A 143 4.04 26.75 0.12
C ALA A 143 4.49 25.30 -0.12
N ASP A 144 3.63 24.46 -0.70
CA ASP A 144 3.95 23.07 -1.02
C ASP A 144 5.02 22.98 -2.10
N TYR A 145 4.98 23.87 -3.09
CA TYR A 145 6.02 23.94 -4.12
C TYR A 145 7.38 24.39 -3.54
N GLU A 146 7.38 25.37 -2.63
CA GLU A 146 8.60 25.75 -1.89
C GLU A 146 9.14 24.58 -1.05
N LYS A 147 8.27 23.84 -0.39
CA LYS A 147 8.63 22.62 0.36
C LYS A 147 9.27 21.58 -0.55
N MET A 148 8.65 21.30 -1.71
CA MET A 148 9.19 20.37 -2.70
C MET A 148 10.59 20.80 -3.17
N MET A 149 10.83 22.09 -3.37
CA MET A 149 12.15 22.61 -3.77
C MET A 149 13.22 22.37 -2.70
N ARG A 150 12.87 22.54 -1.42
CA ARG A 150 13.82 22.39 -0.29
C ARG A 150 14.09 20.94 0.06
N GLU A 151 13.05 20.12 0.12
CA GLU A 151 13.13 18.74 0.61
C GLU A 151 13.41 17.73 -0.52
N TYR A 152 12.98 18.02 -1.75
CA TYR A 152 13.06 17.11 -2.88
C TYR A 152 13.57 17.80 -4.17
N PRO A 153 14.79 18.38 -4.16
CA PRO A 153 15.30 19.21 -5.25
C PRO A 153 15.37 18.48 -6.60
N GLU A 154 15.73 17.20 -6.61
CA GLU A 154 15.78 16.38 -7.85
C GLU A 154 14.38 16.17 -8.46
N ILE A 155 13.38 15.89 -7.61
CA ILE A 155 11.99 15.71 -8.04
C ILE A 155 11.43 17.05 -8.55
N CYS A 156 11.72 18.14 -7.84
CA CYS A 156 11.36 19.49 -8.26
C CYS A 156 11.96 19.85 -9.63
N LEU A 157 13.24 19.54 -9.85
CA LEU A 157 13.92 19.79 -11.12
C LEU A 157 13.31 18.97 -12.27
N GLU A 158 12.96 17.71 -12.05
CA GLU A 158 12.25 16.91 -13.05
C GLU A 158 10.87 17.49 -13.35
N ALA A 159 10.11 17.82 -12.31
CA ALA A 159 8.76 18.34 -12.42
C ALA A 159 8.75 19.67 -13.18
N THR A 160 9.66 20.59 -12.86
CA THR A 160 9.79 21.89 -13.56
C THR A 160 10.12 21.74 -15.03
N ARG A 161 11.03 20.83 -15.40
CA ARG A 161 11.35 20.54 -16.81
C ARG A 161 10.14 20.05 -17.59
N ARG A 162 9.26 19.25 -16.97
CA ARG A 162 8.03 18.76 -17.59
C ARG A 162 6.89 19.79 -17.59
N MET A 163 6.94 20.77 -16.69
CA MET A 163 5.97 21.88 -16.60
C MET A 163 6.33 23.07 -17.50
N ALA A 164 7.56 23.14 -18.00
CA ALA A 164 7.98 24.16 -18.95
C ALA A 164 7.12 24.11 -20.23
N PRO A 165 6.74 25.29 -20.79
CA PRO A 165 5.91 25.38 -21.98
C PRO A 165 6.58 24.80 -23.24
#